data_AF-A0A4P7ZXF2-F1
#
_entry.id   AF-A0A4P7ZXF2-F1
#
_cell.length_a   1.000
_cell.length_b   1.000
_cell.length_c   1.000
_cell.angle_alpha   90.00
_cell.angle_beta   90.00
_cell.angle_gamma   90.00
#
_symmetry.space_group_name_H-M   'P 1'
#
loop_
_entity.id
_entity.type
_entity.pdbx_description
1 polymer ?
#
loop_
_entity_poly.entity_id
_entity_poly.type
_entity_poly.pdbx_seq_one_letter_code
_entity_poly.pdbx_strand_id
1 'polypeptide(L)'
;MSVSARYGEALLWAEQIHRDQRRKGKAIPYISHLISVSALVWEDGGTEDQAIAALLHDAIEDAGQSHASIAERFGSAVADMVLDCTDTNGTPVGGEKEPWLLRKTRYIASLEHKPEASLLVTAADKAHNAGDIVLDARRDPGMWIKFNAGLEGSAWYLLRMHQQLNRRLSGSRSVERLGEAVSEVLASESYRRLVPDGLAPAVWAAGYAERQAER
;
A
#
# COMPACT_ATOMS: atom_id res chain seq x y z
N MET A 1 -13.44 17.42 14.28
CA MET A 1 -13.59 15.95 14.20
C MET A 1 -13.74 15.43 15.62
N SER A 2 -14.76 14.62 15.89
CA SER A 2 -14.91 13.92 17.18
C SER A 2 -14.64 12.44 16.96
N VAL A 3 -13.73 11.86 17.74
CA VAL A 3 -13.48 10.42 17.74
C VAL A 3 -14.45 9.77 18.71
N SER A 4 -15.19 8.77 18.24
CA SER A 4 -16.16 8.00 19.01
C SER A 4 -15.53 6.71 19.54
N ALA A 5 -16.30 5.96 20.34
CA ALA A 5 -15.88 4.65 20.84
C ALA A 5 -15.60 3.63 19.72
N ARG A 6 -16.25 3.79 18.54
CA ARG A 6 -16.09 2.88 17.39
C ARG A 6 -14.63 2.76 16.95
N TYR A 7 -13.89 3.87 16.96
CA TYR A 7 -12.48 3.87 16.60
C TYR A 7 -11.63 3.05 17.58
N GLY A 8 -11.88 3.18 18.89
CA GLY A 8 -11.21 2.39 19.91
C GLY A 8 -11.52 0.90 19.81
N GLU A 9 -12.79 0.56 19.52
CA GLU A 9 -13.23 -0.82 19.28
C GLU A 9 -12.55 -1.42 18.05
N ALA A 10 -12.44 -0.65 16.96
CA ALA A 10 -11.74 -1.07 15.74
C ALA A 10 -10.25 -1.31 15.99
N LEU A 11 -9.59 -0.43 16.76
CA LEU A 11 -8.17 -0.59 17.10
C LEU A 11 -7.94 -1.86 17.93
N LEU A 12 -8.78 -2.10 18.94
CA LEU A 12 -8.72 -3.31 19.75
C LEU A 12 -8.94 -4.56 18.89
N TRP A 13 -9.90 -4.52 17.97
CA TRP A 13 -10.17 -5.65 17.09
C TRP A 13 -9.03 -5.90 16.10
N ALA A 14 -8.46 -4.85 15.50
CA ALA A 14 -7.29 -4.93 14.64
C ALA A 14 -6.09 -5.55 15.38
N GLU A 15 -5.86 -5.16 16.64
CA GLU A 15 -4.84 -5.79 17.49
C GLU A 15 -5.11 -7.28 17.67
N GLN A 16 -6.35 -7.66 18.00
CA GLN A 16 -6.71 -9.05 18.28
C GLN A 16 -6.50 -9.95 17.07
N ILE A 17 -6.97 -9.54 15.89
CA ILE A 17 -6.92 -10.37 14.68
C ILE A 17 -5.51 -10.42 14.07
N HIS A 18 -4.65 -9.45 14.36
CA HIS A 18 -3.26 -9.38 13.87
C HIS A 18 -2.19 -9.60 14.97
N ARG A 19 -2.57 -10.06 16.16
CA ARG A 19 -1.71 -10.15 17.37
C ARG A 19 -0.37 -10.85 17.12
N ASP A 20 -0.43 -11.98 16.42
CA ASP A 20 0.73 -12.82 16.15
C ASP A 20 1.42 -12.48 14.81
N GLN A 21 0.81 -11.59 14.00
CA GLN A 21 1.40 -11.17 12.74
C GLN A 21 2.60 -10.23 12.96
N ARG A 22 3.59 -10.34 12.09
CA ARG A 22 4.77 -9.48 12.05
C ARG A 22 4.93 -8.85 10.67
N ARG A 23 5.54 -7.66 10.62
CA ARG A 23 5.91 -7.04 9.34
C ARG A 23 6.84 -7.98 8.57
N LYS A 24 6.66 -8.07 7.25
CA LYS A 24 7.40 -9.00 6.38
C LYS A 24 8.92 -8.83 6.57
N GLY A 25 9.58 -9.92 6.97
CA GLY A 25 11.03 -9.95 7.15
C GLY A 25 11.55 -9.22 8.40
N LYS A 26 10.67 -8.84 9.35
CA LYS A 26 11.03 -8.11 10.57
C LYS A 26 10.35 -8.73 11.80
N ALA A 27 10.94 -8.52 12.98
CA ALA A 27 10.33 -8.89 14.27
C ALA A 27 9.34 -7.84 14.81
N ILE A 28 8.89 -6.90 13.98
CA ILE A 28 8.04 -5.78 14.37
C ILE A 28 6.57 -6.22 14.34
N PRO A 29 5.78 -5.99 15.41
CA PRO A 29 4.34 -6.28 15.44
C PRO A 29 3.57 -5.59 14.31
N TYR A 30 2.67 -6.33 13.65
CA TYR A 30 1.94 -5.81 12.47
C TYR A 30 1.05 -4.60 12.80
N ILE A 31 0.49 -4.56 14.00
CA ILE A 31 -0.33 -3.45 14.51
C ILE A 31 0.35 -2.07 14.38
N SER A 32 1.69 -2.02 14.40
CA SER A 32 2.45 -0.78 14.18
C SER A 32 2.15 -0.16 12.81
N HIS A 33 2.00 -0.97 11.76
CA HIS A 33 1.63 -0.49 10.44
C HIS A 33 0.20 -0.01 10.40
N LEU A 34 -0.74 -0.79 10.94
CA LEU A 34 -2.18 -0.44 10.94
C LEU A 34 -2.44 0.89 11.64
N ILE A 35 -1.81 1.10 12.80
CA ILE A 35 -1.90 2.38 13.52
C ILE A 35 -1.29 3.51 12.69
N SER A 36 -0.13 3.30 12.07
CA SER A 36 0.49 4.32 11.21
C SER A 36 -0.39 4.69 10.02
N VAL A 37 -0.98 3.71 9.32
CA VAL A 37 -1.87 3.98 8.18
C VAL A 37 -3.11 4.77 8.63
N SER A 38 -3.70 4.39 9.77
CA SER A 38 -4.82 5.13 10.34
C SER A 38 -4.45 6.56 10.73
N ALA A 39 -3.27 6.76 11.35
CA ALA A 39 -2.75 8.09 11.66
C ALA A 39 -2.53 8.94 10.41
N LEU A 40 -2.02 8.36 9.32
CA LEU A 40 -1.87 9.05 8.04
C LEU A 40 -3.22 9.52 7.47
N VAL A 41 -4.26 8.68 7.56
CA VAL A 41 -5.62 9.07 7.15
C VAL A 41 -6.14 10.25 7.98
N TRP A 42 -5.89 10.25 9.30
CA TRP A 42 -6.25 11.38 10.16
C TRP A 42 -5.50 12.66 9.79
N GLU A 43 -4.20 12.57 9.52
CA GLU A 43 -3.38 13.71 9.12
C GLU A 43 -3.79 14.31 7.77
N ASP A 44 -4.38 13.49 6.89
CA ASP A 44 -4.97 13.92 5.63
C ASP A 44 -6.40 14.47 5.77
N GLY A 45 -6.95 14.53 7.00
CA GLY A 45 -8.29 15.03 7.24
C GLY A 45 -9.39 14.04 6.90
N GLY A 46 -9.07 12.74 6.83
CA GLY A 46 -10.05 11.68 6.62
C GLY A 46 -11.08 11.57 7.73
N THR A 47 -12.19 10.90 7.43
CA THR A 47 -13.28 10.65 8.38
C THR A 47 -12.96 9.51 9.35
N GLU A 48 -13.76 9.37 10.42
CA GLU A 48 -13.65 8.22 11.33
C GLU A 48 -13.81 6.88 10.61
N ASP A 49 -14.76 6.76 9.67
CA ASP A 49 -14.95 5.52 8.93
C ASP A 49 -13.73 5.18 8.07
N GLN A 50 -13.07 6.16 7.46
CA GLN A 50 -11.83 5.95 6.71
C GLN A 50 -10.68 5.53 7.63
N ALA A 51 -10.59 6.13 8.82
CA ALA A 51 -9.56 5.79 9.79
C ALA A 51 -9.77 4.39 10.40
N ILE A 52 -11.03 3.98 10.61
CA ILE A 52 -11.40 2.61 10.96
C ILE A 52 -11.05 1.65 9.81
N ALA A 53 -11.42 2.00 8.57
CA ALA A 53 -11.07 1.19 7.40
C ALA A 53 -9.55 1.04 7.25
N ALA A 54 -8.77 2.07 7.55
CA ALA A 54 -7.31 2.00 7.59
C ALA A 54 -6.75 1.05 8.66
N LEU A 55 -7.36 0.97 9.84
CA LEU A 55 -6.99 -0.03 10.86
C LEU A 55 -7.28 -1.46 10.40
N LEU A 56 -8.27 -1.63 9.52
CA LEU A 56 -8.81 -2.93 9.11
C LEU A 56 -8.48 -3.30 7.67
N HIS A 57 -7.67 -2.51 6.95
CA HIS A 57 -7.53 -2.64 5.50
C HIS A 57 -6.99 -4.01 5.05
N ASP A 58 -6.20 -4.66 5.90
CA ASP A 58 -5.65 -6.01 5.67
C ASP A 58 -6.45 -7.13 6.38
N ALA A 59 -7.55 -6.80 7.06
CA ALA A 59 -8.29 -7.78 7.85
C ALA A 59 -8.85 -8.93 7.00
N ILE A 60 -9.26 -8.63 5.76
CA ILE A 60 -9.77 -9.62 4.81
C ILE A 60 -8.61 -10.46 4.22
N GLU A 61 -7.50 -9.81 3.85
CA GLU A 61 -6.37 -10.50 3.19
C GLU A 61 -5.56 -11.37 4.15
N ASP A 62 -5.27 -10.83 5.33
CA ASP A 62 -4.23 -11.36 6.22
C ASP A 62 -4.76 -11.90 7.54
N ALA A 63 -6.02 -11.61 7.90
CA ALA A 63 -6.62 -12.03 9.16
C ALA A 63 -7.93 -12.82 9.02
N GLY A 64 -8.28 -13.25 7.80
CA GLY A 64 -9.41 -14.15 7.53
C GLY A 64 -10.78 -13.58 7.89
N GLN A 65 -10.91 -12.25 7.96
CA GLN A 65 -12.20 -11.60 8.20
C GLN A 65 -13.01 -11.50 6.90
N SER A 66 -14.32 -11.45 7.02
CA SER A 66 -15.22 -11.27 5.88
C SER A 66 -15.76 -9.84 5.82
N HIS A 67 -16.12 -9.39 4.61
CA HIS A 67 -16.85 -8.12 4.44
C HIS A 67 -18.08 -8.05 5.37
N ALA A 68 -18.88 -9.13 5.43
CA ALA A 68 -20.05 -9.21 6.30
C ALA A 68 -19.72 -9.01 7.79
N SER A 69 -18.64 -9.62 8.28
CA SER A 69 -18.21 -9.46 9.68
C SER A 69 -17.77 -8.03 10.02
N ILE A 70 -17.18 -7.32 9.06
CA ILE A 70 -16.79 -5.91 9.21
C ILE A 70 -18.03 -5.03 9.17
N ALA A 71 -18.95 -5.31 8.24
CA ALA A 71 -20.19 -4.54 8.07
C ALA A 71 -21.09 -4.64 9.32
N GLU A 72 -21.18 -5.82 9.93
CA GLU A 72 -21.93 -6.03 11.17
C GLU A 72 -21.38 -5.19 12.34
N ARG A 73 -20.06 -5.02 12.43
CA ARG A 73 -19.39 -4.33 13.55
C ARG A 73 -19.26 -2.82 13.34
N PHE A 74 -18.91 -2.40 12.12
CA PHE A 74 -18.50 -1.04 11.83
C PHE A 74 -19.32 -0.37 10.72
N GLY A 75 -20.28 -1.07 10.12
CA GLY A 75 -21.14 -0.57 9.05
C GLY A 75 -20.60 -0.86 7.65
N SER A 76 -21.50 -0.83 6.67
CA SER A 76 -21.18 -1.17 5.27
C SER A 76 -20.13 -0.26 4.65
N ALA A 77 -20.16 1.04 4.96
CA ALA A 77 -19.18 2.00 4.43
C ALA A 77 -17.73 1.60 4.77
N VAL A 78 -17.49 1.16 6.00
CA VAL A 78 -16.17 0.66 6.42
C VAL A 78 -15.83 -0.64 5.70
N ALA A 79 -16.78 -1.58 5.64
CA ALA A 79 -16.56 -2.87 4.99
C ALA A 79 -16.24 -2.73 3.49
N ASP A 80 -16.93 -1.83 2.79
CA ASP A 80 -16.70 -1.53 1.38
C ASP A 80 -15.30 -0.93 1.16
N MET A 81 -14.87 0.00 2.01
CA MET A 81 -13.51 0.55 1.94
C MET A 81 -12.43 -0.50 2.19
N VAL A 82 -12.63 -1.41 3.15
CA VAL A 82 -11.69 -2.51 3.41
C VAL A 82 -11.62 -3.47 2.23
N LEU A 83 -12.78 -3.82 1.65
CA LEU A 83 -12.85 -4.65 0.45
C LEU A 83 -12.16 -3.98 -0.74
N ASP A 84 -12.34 -2.67 -0.93
CA ASP A 84 -11.64 -1.93 -1.98
C ASP A 84 -10.12 -1.96 -1.79
N CYS A 85 -9.61 -2.01 -0.56
CA CYS A 85 -8.17 -2.05 -0.31
C CYS A 85 -7.53 -3.43 -0.58
N THR A 86 -8.35 -4.48 -0.67
CA THR A 86 -7.93 -5.86 -0.89
C THR A 86 -7.50 -6.08 -2.36
N ASP A 87 -6.28 -6.60 -2.57
CA ASP A 87 -5.62 -6.90 -3.86
C ASP A 87 -5.82 -8.37 -4.31
N THR A 88 -6.57 -9.18 -3.55
CA THR A 88 -6.92 -10.55 -3.95
C THR A 88 -8.19 -10.59 -4.81
N ASN A 89 -8.05 -11.07 -6.04
CA ASN A 89 -9.14 -11.23 -7.00
C ASN A 89 -10.00 -12.48 -6.69
N GLY A 90 -10.37 -12.68 -5.42
CA GLY A 90 -11.04 -13.91 -4.99
C GLY A 90 -10.18 -15.17 -5.12
N THR A 91 -8.85 -15.03 -5.22
CA THR A 91 -7.94 -16.18 -5.14
C THR A 91 -8.11 -16.80 -3.75
N PRO A 92 -8.50 -18.08 -3.65
CA PRO A 92 -8.63 -18.73 -2.35
C PRO A 92 -7.33 -18.68 -1.57
N VAL A 93 -7.42 -18.60 -0.24
CA VAL A 93 -6.27 -18.72 0.65
C VAL A 93 -5.54 -20.03 0.31
N GLY A 94 -4.27 -19.93 -0.13
CA GLY A 94 -3.46 -21.08 -0.55
C GLY A 94 -3.47 -21.43 -2.04
N GLY A 95 -4.23 -20.72 -2.88
CA GLY A 95 -4.18 -20.87 -4.34
C GLY A 95 -2.95 -20.21 -4.97
N GLU A 96 -2.58 -20.67 -6.18
CA GLU A 96 -1.51 -20.01 -6.96
C GLU A 96 -1.90 -18.56 -7.27
N LYS A 97 -1.06 -17.62 -6.83
CA LYS A 97 -1.27 -16.20 -7.11
C LYS A 97 -0.93 -15.93 -8.58
N GLU A 98 -1.78 -15.16 -9.24
CA GLU A 98 -1.53 -14.58 -10.55
C GLU A 98 -0.13 -13.93 -10.61
N PRO A 99 0.58 -13.96 -11.76
CA PRO A 99 1.87 -13.33 -11.92
C PRO A 99 1.89 -11.91 -11.37
N TRP A 100 2.96 -11.59 -10.61
CA TRP A 100 3.04 -10.35 -9.83
C TRP A 100 2.78 -9.10 -10.69
N LEU A 101 3.37 -9.04 -11.89
CA LEU A 101 3.23 -7.88 -12.78
C LEU A 101 1.80 -7.69 -13.25
N LEU A 102 1.09 -8.77 -13.59
CA LEU A 102 -0.29 -8.72 -14.04
C LEU A 102 -1.22 -8.20 -12.93
N ARG A 103 -1.12 -8.78 -11.72
CA ARG A 103 -1.89 -8.33 -10.56
C ARG A 103 -1.64 -6.87 -10.23
N LYS A 104 -0.37 -6.44 -10.18
CA LYS A 104 -0.02 -5.05 -9.87
C LYS A 104 -0.45 -4.07 -10.96
N THR A 105 -0.40 -4.46 -12.23
CA THR A 105 -0.89 -3.64 -13.35
C THR A 105 -2.41 -3.43 -13.25
N ARG A 106 -3.16 -4.51 -12.98
CA ARG A 106 -4.61 -4.45 -12.76
C ARG A 106 -4.97 -3.59 -11.54
N TYR A 107 -4.25 -3.74 -10.44
CA TYR A 107 -4.45 -2.92 -9.25
C TYR A 107 -4.23 -1.43 -9.53
N ILE A 108 -3.14 -1.07 -10.23
CA ILE A 108 -2.86 0.32 -10.66
C ILE A 108 -4.01 0.86 -11.52
N ALA A 109 -4.50 0.08 -12.49
CA ALA A 109 -5.61 0.49 -13.35
C ALA A 109 -6.90 0.70 -12.55
N SER A 110 -7.17 -0.14 -11.54
CA SER A 110 -8.37 -0.02 -10.71
C SER A 110 -8.47 1.29 -9.94
N LEU A 111 -7.34 1.97 -9.68
CA LEU A 111 -7.32 3.24 -8.94
C LEU A 111 -8.08 4.36 -9.64
N GLU A 112 -8.19 4.30 -10.98
CA GLU A 112 -8.93 5.30 -11.75
C GLU A 112 -10.41 5.35 -11.35
N HIS A 113 -10.98 4.20 -11.04
CA HIS A 113 -12.40 4.02 -10.72
C HIS A 113 -12.67 3.76 -9.25
N LYS A 114 -11.62 3.64 -8.42
CA LYS A 114 -11.77 3.40 -6.99
C LYS A 114 -12.47 4.61 -6.31
N PRO A 115 -13.42 4.37 -5.38
CA PRO A 115 -14.05 5.44 -4.61
C PRO A 115 -13.03 6.31 -3.90
N GLU A 116 -13.29 7.62 -3.80
CA GLU A 116 -12.37 8.59 -3.17
C GLU A 116 -12.10 8.26 -1.70
N ALA A 117 -13.12 7.77 -0.99
CA ALA A 117 -12.99 7.35 0.40
C ALA A 117 -11.91 6.26 0.57
N SER A 118 -11.92 5.26 -0.32
CA SER A 118 -10.97 4.14 -0.35
C SER A 118 -9.60 4.52 -0.92
N LEU A 119 -9.55 5.51 -1.83
CA LEU A 119 -8.29 6.03 -2.38
C LEU A 119 -7.41 6.65 -1.30
N LEU A 120 -7.99 7.35 -0.32
CA LEU A 120 -7.20 7.95 0.77
C LEU A 120 -6.54 6.87 1.64
N VAL A 121 -7.28 5.82 1.99
CA VAL A 121 -6.74 4.66 2.73
C VAL A 121 -5.63 3.98 1.93
N THR A 122 -5.85 3.80 0.62
CA THR A 122 -4.82 3.24 -0.29
C THR A 122 -3.57 4.11 -0.33
N ALA A 123 -3.71 5.45 -0.39
CA ALA A 123 -2.58 6.37 -0.39
C ALA A 123 -1.78 6.28 0.92
N ALA A 124 -2.47 6.29 2.06
CA ALA A 124 -1.86 6.15 3.38
C ALA A 124 -1.08 4.84 3.53
N ASP A 125 -1.68 3.71 3.13
CA ASP A 125 -1.01 2.40 3.16
C ASP A 125 0.29 2.43 2.32
N LYS A 126 0.17 2.86 1.06
CA LYS A 126 1.31 2.87 0.14
C LYS A 126 2.40 3.84 0.60
N ALA A 127 2.04 4.99 1.18
CA ALA A 127 2.98 5.95 1.73
C ALA A 127 3.78 5.36 2.90
N HIS A 128 3.10 4.73 3.88
CA HIS A 128 3.77 4.12 5.02
C HIS A 128 4.70 2.98 4.58
N ASN A 129 4.20 2.09 3.71
CA ASN A 129 4.99 0.97 3.21
C ASN A 129 6.20 1.45 2.38
N ALA A 130 6.04 2.45 1.52
CA ALA A 130 7.15 3.00 0.74
C ALA A 130 8.21 3.68 1.62
N GLY A 131 7.79 4.46 2.62
CA GLY A 131 8.71 5.09 3.57
C GLY A 131 9.53 4.07 4.35
N ASP A 132 8.88 3.01 4.85
CA ASP A 132 9.54 1.91 5.57
C ASP A 132 10.56 1.18 4.66
N ILE A 133 10.19 0.90 3.41
CA ILE A 133 11.06 0.27 2.41
C ILE A 133 12.29 1.13 2.11
N VAL A 134 12.12 2.46 1.96
CA VAL A 134 13.25 3.37 1.70
C VAL A 134 14.24 3.37 2.86
N LEU A 135 13.75 3.41 4.10
CA LEU A 135 14.63 3.38 5.28
C LEU A 135 15.38 2.07 5.41
N ASP A 136 14.75 0.94 5.10
CA ASP A 136 15.44 -0.35 5.07
C ASP A 136 16.48 -0.39 3.94
N ALA A 137 16.12 0.06 2.73
CA ALA A 137 16.99 0.01 1.57
C ALA A 137 18.25 0.88 1.73
N ARG A 138 18.16 1.98 2.49
CA ARG A 138 19.33 2.79 2.88
C ARG A 138 20.31 2.02 3.76
N ARG A 139 19.82 1.09 4.60
CA ARG A 139 20.65 0.29 5.52
C ARG A 139 21.16 -0.98 4.86
N ASP A 140 20.33 -1.61 4.04
CA ASP A 140 20.63 -2.84 3.30
C ASP A 140 20.15 -2.70 1.84
N PRO A 141 20.96 -2.13 0.94
CA PRO A 141 20.60 -2.03 -0.47
C PRO A 141 20.42 -3.39 -1.16
N GLY A 142 20.92 -4.48 -0.57
CA GLY A 142 20.74 -5.84 -1.08
C GLY A 142 19.33 -6.40 -0.82
N MET A 143 18.53 -5.77 0.04
CA MET A 143 17.20 -6.26 0.43
C MET A 143 16.25 -6.47 -0.74
N TRP A 144 16.44 -5.76 -1.86
CA TRP A 144 15.57 -5.83 -3.03
C TRP A 144 15.48 -7.23 -3.63
N ILE A 145 16.45 -8.12 -3.38
CA ILE A 145 16.39 -9.54 -3.79
C ILE A 145 15.22 -10.29 -3.14
N LYS A 146 14.72 -9.80 -2.00
CA LYS A 146 13.58 -10.38 -1.26
C LYS A 146 12.22 -9.98 -1.87
N PHE A 147 12.20 -9.07 -2.84
CA PHE A 147 10.99 -8.58 -3.50
C PHE A 147 10.78 -9.35 -4.81
N ASN A 148 9.54 -9.77 -5.07
CA ASN A 148 9.19 -10.57 -6.24
C ASN A 148 9.61 -9.91 -7.57
N ALA A 149 9.64 -8.58 -7.64
CA ALA A 149 9.97 -7.82 -8.84
C ALA A 149 11.33 -7.08 -8.74
N GLY A 150 12.11 -7.37 -7.71
CA GLY A 150 13.37 -6.70 -7.44
C GLY A 150 13.23 -5.18 -7.27
N LEU A 151 14.35 -4.48 -7.46
CA LEU A 151 14.41 -3.02 -7.37
C LEU A 151 13.67 -2.33 -8.53
N GLU A 152 13.88 -2.77 -9.79
CA GLU A 152 13.25 -2.13 -10.95
C GLU A 152 11.72 -2.19 -10.91
N GLY A 153 11.17 -3.38 -10.65
CA GLY A 153 9.71 -3.55 -10.60
C GLY A 153 9.10 -2.86 -9.39
N SER A 154 9.80 -2.81 -8.25
CA SER A 154 9.34 -2.04 -7.09
C SER A 154 9.32 -0.53 -7.38
N ALA A 155 10.37 -0.01 -8.02
CA ALA A 155 10.43 1.40 -8.44
C ALA A 155 9.30 1.75 -9.43
N TRP A 156 9.06 0.89 -10.43
CA TRP A 156 7.93 1.01 -11.34
C TRP A 156 6.60 1.06 -10.60
N TYR A 157 6.34 0.09 -9.72
CA TYR A 157 5.08 0.01 -9.00
C TYR A 157 4.82 1.25 -8.15
N LEU A 158 5.81 1.66 -7.34
CA LEU A 158 5.69 2.86 -6.50
C LEU A 158 5.48 4.12 -7.35
N LEU A 159 6.22 4.28 -8.45
CA LEU A 159 6.07 5.42 -9.36
C LEU A 159 4.66 5.47 -9.97
N ARG A 160 4.14 4.33 -10.46
CA ARG A 160 2.81 4.27 -11.08
C ARG A 160 1.70 4.48 -10.06
N MET A 161 1.83 3.93 -8.85
CA MET A 161 0.92 4.21 -7.75
C MET A 161 0.88 5.70 -7.42
N HIS A 162 2.04 6.33 -7.24
CA HIS A 162 2.12 7.78 -6.99
C HIS A 162 1.47 8.60 -8.10
N GLN A 163 1.77 8.29 -9.36
CA GLN A 163 1.21 9.02 -10.50
C GLN A 163 -0.32 8.93 -10.57
N GLN A 164 -0.91 7.75 -10.33
CA GLN A 164 -2.35 7.59 -10.36
C GLN A 164 -3.03 8.26 -9.16
N LEU A 165 -2.49 8.09 -7.95
CA LEU A 165 -3.04 8.70 -6.75
C LEU A 165 -2.97 10.23 -6.81
N ASN A 166 -1.86 10.80 -7.26
CA ASN A 166 -1.67 12.26 -7.35
C ASN A 166 -2.64 12.94 -8.32
N ARG A 167 -3.14 12.24 -9.34
CA ARG A 167 -4.18 12.78 -10.23
C ARG A 167 -5.53 12.93 -9.55
N ARG A 168 -5.84 12.07 -8.57
CA ARG A 168 -7.14 11.98 -7.91
C ARG A 168 -7.16 12.66 -6.53
N LEU A 169 -6.03 12.70 -5.85
CA LEU A 169 -5.85 13.20 -4.48
C LEU A 169 -4.71 14.23 -4.42
N SER A 170 -4.71 15.20 -5.35
CA SER A 170 -3.70 16.27 -5.36
C SER A 170 -3.73 17.06 -4.05
N GLY A 171 -2.61 17.12 -3.34
CA GLY A 171 -2.48 17.80 -2.04
C GLY A 171 -2.71 16.92 -0.81
N SER A 172 -2.92 15.60 -0.97
CA SER A 172 -2.82 14.65 0.13
C SER A 172 -1.36 14.53 0.59
N ARG A 173 -1.14 14.65 1.90
CA ARG A 173 0.17 14.43 2.55
C ARG A 173 0.64 13.00 2.37
N SER A 174 -0.27 12.01 2.36
CA SER A 174 0.11 10.62 2.06
C SER A 174 0.64 10.48 0.64
N VAL A 175 0.01 11.13 -0.34
CA VAL A 175 0.52 11.14 -1.73
C VAL A 175 1.88 11.82 -1.82
N GLU A 176 2.08 12.95 -1.13
CA GLU A 176 3.37 13.64 -1.06
C GLU A 176 4.46 12.74 -0.45
N ARG A 177 4.19 12.08 0.68
CA ARG A 177 5.11 11.13 1.32
C ARG A 177 5.45 9.94 0.41
N LEU A 178 4.48 9.44 -0.35
CA LEU A 178 4.74 8.41 -1.36
C LEU A 178 5.67 8.96 -2.47
N GLY A 179 5.45 10.19 -2.92
CA GLY A 179 6.30 10.87 -3.90
C GLY A 179 7.75 11.08 -3.41
N GLU A 180 7.93 11.43 -2.14
CA GLU A 180 9.25 11.51 -1.49
C GLU A 180 9.95 10.14 -1.51
N ALA A 181 9.24 9.07 -1.12
CA ALA A 181 9.79 7.73 -1.14
C ALA A 181 10.15 7.26 -2.57
N VAL A 182 9.32 7.58 -3.58
CA VAL A 182 9.63 7.33 -4.99
C VAL A 182 10.89 8.07 -5.40
N SER A 183 11.01 9.34 -5.05
CA SER A 183 12.18 10.16 -5.39
C SER A 183 13.47 9.59 -4.79
N GLU A 184 13.40 9.14 -3.54
CA GLU A 184 14.51 8.47 -2.85
C GLU A 184 14.95 7.17 -3.53
N VAL A 185 13.99 6.30 -3.89
CA VAL A 185 14.30 5.06 -4.62
C VAL A 185 14.99 5.37 -5.95
N LEU A 186 14.45 6.30 -6.73
CA LEU A 186 14.98 6.66 -8.05
C LEU A 186 16.33 7.41 -7.97
N ALA A 187 16.60 8.10 -6.87
CA ALA A 187 17.87 8.77 -6.61
C ALA A 187 18.95 7.85 -6.03
N SER A 188 18.57 6.68 -5.52
CA SER A 188 19.51 5.73 -4.91
C SER A 188 20.59 5.28 -5.91
N GLU A 189 21.81 5.08 -5.40
CA GLU A 189 22.92 4.62 -6.22
C GLU A 189 22.63 3.26 -6.87
N SER A 190 22.03 2.34 -6.10
CA SER A 190 21.61 1.03 -6.59
C SER A 190 20.66 1.12 -7.77
N TYR A 191 19.70 2.06 -7.75
CA TYR A 191 18.78 2.24 -8.86
C TYR A 191 19.49 2.88 -10.06
N ARG A 192 20.29 3.93 -9.83
CA ARG A 192 21.01 4.64 -10.89
C ARG A 192 21.94 3.74 -11.69
N ARG A 193 22.58 2.74 -11.05
CA ARG A 193 23.41 1.75 -11.76
C ARG A 193 22.63 0.84 -12.72
N LEU A 194 21.31 0.76 -12.58
CA LEU A 194 20.43 -0.01 -13.48
C LEU A 194 19.92 0.83 -14.65
N VAL A 195 20.03 2.16 -14.57
CA VAL A 195 19.51 3.08 -15.57
C VAL A 195 20.57 3.28 -16.67
N PRO A 196 20.23 3.09 -17.96
CA PRO A 196 21.16 3.38 -19.06
C PRO A 196 21.63 4.84 -19.07
N ASP A 197 22.88 5.06 -19.49
CA ASP A 197 23.46 6.39 -19.60
C ASP A 197 22.58 7.33 -20.47
N GLY A 198 22.39 8.56 -20.00
CA GLY A 198 21.58 9.57 -20.69
C GLY A 198 20.07 9.43 -20.51
N LEU A 199 19.57 8.38 -19.85
CA LEU A 199 18.15 8.22 -19.57
C LEU A 199 17.79 8.71 -18.15
N ALA A 200 16.66 9.40 -18.02
CA ALA A 200 16.15 9.82 -16.72
C ALA A 200 15.64 8.59 -15.91
N PRO A 201 15.96 8.46 -14.61
CA PRO A 201 15.53 7.32 -13.79
C PRO A 201 14.01 7.06 -13.80
N ALA A 202 13.20 8.12 -13.77
CA ALA A 202 11.75 8.00 -13.81
C ALA A 202 11.24 7.46 -15.16
N VAL A 203 11.90 7.78 -16.27
CA VAL A 203 11.57 7.25 -17.60
C VAL A 203 11.90 5.77 -17.66
N TRP A 204 13.07 5.38 -17.16
CA TRP A 204 13.46 3.97 -17.05
C TRP A 204 12.50 3.16 -16.18
N ALA A 205 12.09 3.70 -15.03
CA ALA A 205 11.11 3.08 -14.14
C ALA A 205 9.76 2.89 -14.84
N ALA A 206 9.27 3.92 -15.53
CA ALA A 206 7.96 3.89 -16.17
C ALA A 206 7.85 2.79 -17.24
N GLY A 207 8.93 2.52 -17.98
CA GLY A 207 8.98 1.51 -19.04
C GLY A 207 9.18 0.06 -18.59
N TYR A 208 9.17 -0.22 -17.28
CA TYR A 208 9.48 -1.57 -16.77
C TYR A 208 8.52 -2.63 -17.29
N ALA A 209 7.21 -2.35 -17.30
CA ALA A 209 6.20 -3.34 -17.69
C ALA A 209 6.35 -3.72 -19.17
N GLU A 210 6.60 -2.75 -20.04
CA GLU A 210 6.84 -2.98 -21.46
C GLU A 210 8.10 -3.84 -21.67
N ARG A 211 9.20 -3.52 -20.96
CA ARG A 211 10.44 -4.32 -21.03
C ARG A 211 10.30 -5.76 -20.54
N GLN A 212 9.35 -6.05 -19.66
CA GLN A 212 9.08 -7.43 -19.22
C GLN A 212 8.20 -8.21 -20.21
N ALA A 213 7.37 -7.53 -21.00
CA ALA A 213 6.52 -8.17 -22.01
C ALA A 213 7.32 -8.61 -23.26
N GLU A 214 8.48 -8.03 -23.49
CA GLU A 214 9.39 -8.33 -24.62
C GLU A 214 10.38 -9.47 -24.32
N ARG A 215 10.34 -10.06 -23.12
CA ARG A 215 11.22 -11.15 -22.65
C ARG A 215 10.50 -12.49 -22.67
#